data_AF-A0A6I3CSR2-F1
#
_entry.id   AF-A0A6I3CSR2-F1
#
_cell.length_a   1.000
_cell.length_b   1.000
_cell.length_c   1.000
_cell.angle_alpha   90.00
_cell.angle_beta   90.00
_cell.angle_gamma   90.00
#
_symmetry.space_group_name_H-M   'P 1'
#
loop_
_entity.id
_entity.type
_entity.pdbx_description
1 polymer ?
#
loop_
_entity_poly.entity_id
_entity_poly.type
_entity_poly.pdbx_seq_one_letter_code
_entity_poly.pdbx_strand_id
1 'polypeptide(L)'
;MSKKISALSVAVLVFAGTFVGISSASAATAYKACKPANSKTTIGGLSYTCTKNPAGTSTKLVWVSKPCIDANKSYLSAKSLSSAVGSSFESRVSSATRLKATSERLITAAQKNVDTWSKNLAAYLAKNPNVMTSGTESDKKMVTTVQDGITRNKQRILDQQANIVKLDAQIKEATDGAAKTANDLATAKSSIATACK
;
A
#
# COMPACT_ATOMS: atom_id res chain seq x y z
N MET A 1 8.35 19.22 -0.45
CA MET A 1 9.55 18.44 -0.83
C MET A 1 9.14 16.99 -1.03
N SER A 2 9.30 16.48 -2.24
CA SER A 2 8.76 15.17 -2.64
C SER A 2 9.72 14.05 -2.26
N LYS A 3 9.47 13.35 -1.15
CA LYS A 3 10.19 12.11 -0.83
C LYS A 3 9.68 11.02 -1.78
N LYS A 4 10.43 10.77 -2.86
CA LYS A 4 10.18 9.69 -3.80
C LYS A 4 10.19 8.37 -3.02
N ILE A 5 9.08 7.64 -3.03
CA ILE A 5 9.02 6.30 -2.47
C ILE A 5 9.78 5.39 -3.44
N SER A 6 10.94 4.90 -3.03
CA SER A 6 11.73 3.97 -3.85
C SER A 6 10.93 2.72 -4.15
N ALA A 7 10.63 2.49 -5.43
CA ALA A 7 10.15 1.20 -5.89
C ALA A 7 11.23 0.15 -5.60
N LEU A 8 10.92 -0.80 -4.71
CA LEU A 8 11.78 -1.94 -4.45
C LEU A 8 11.67 -2.91 -5.63
N SER A 9 12.55 -2.72 -6.61
CA SER A 9 12.72 -3.61 -7.76
C SER A 9 13.10 -5.01 -7.28
N VAL A 10 12.20 -5.97 -7.39
CA VAL A 10 12.49 -7.39 -7.15
C VAL A 10 13.39 -7.88 -8.30
N ALA A 11 14.68 -8.07 -8.00
CA ALA A 11 15.65 -8.51 -8.99
C ALA A 11 15.34 -9.95 -9.46
N VAL A 12 15.27 -10.14 -10.79
CA VAL A 12 15.17 -11.46 -11.41
C VAL A 12 16.52 -12.16 -11.30
N LEU A 13 16.58 -13.24 -10.53
CA LEU A 13 17.77 -14.07 -10.40
C LEU A 13 17.86 -15.06 -11.57
N VAL A 14 18.77 -14.80 -12.50
CA VAL A 14 19.19 -15.76 -13.54
C VAL A 14 20.45 -16.47 -13.03
N PHE A 15 20.44 -17.81 -13.02
CA PHE A 15 21.63 -18.61 -12.73
C PHE A 15 21.82 -19.70 -13.80
N ALA A 16 22.95 -19.63 -14.50
CA ALA A 16 23.49 -20.72 -15.29
C ALA A 16 24.36 -21.62 -14.39
N GLY A 17 24.44 -22.92 -14.70
CA GLY A 17 25.28 -23.86 -13.96
C GLY A 17 25.63 -25.10 -14.80
N THR A 18 26.91 -25.44 -14.84
CA THR A 18 27.48 -26.58 -15.58
C THR A 18 27.49 -27.87 -14.75
N PHE A 19 27.52 -29.03 -15.42
CA PHE A 19 27.30 -30.36 -14.83
C PHE A 19 28.58 -31.20 -14.69
N VAL A 20 28.64 -32.07 -13.67
CA VAL A 20 29.35 -33.37 -13.73
C VAL A 20 28.61 -34.42 -12.85
N GLY A 21 28.26 -35.58 -13.44
CA GLY A 21 28.18 -36.90 -12.76
C GLY A 21 26.97 -37.29 -11.88
N ILE A 22 26.92 -38.43 -11.16
CA ILE A 22 27.25 -39.90 -11.33
C ILE A 22 26.58 -40.57 -10.09
N SER A 23 25.87 -41.72 -10.04
CA SER A 23 25.24 -42.64 -11.03
C SER A 23 24.11 -43.48 -10.39
N SER A 24 23.42 -44.30 -11.19
CA SER A 24 22.80 -45.62 -10.87
C SER A 24 21.99 -45.83 -9.56
N ALA A 25 20.70 -45.49 -9.63
CA ALA A 25 19.59 -46.33 -9.14
C ALA A 25 18.39 -46.09 -10.08
N SER A 26 17.46 -47.05 -10.20
CA SER A 26 16.28 -47.07 -11.09
C SER A 26 15.92 -45.72 -11.71
N ALA A 27 16.36 -45.51 -12.97
CA ALA A 27 16.50 -44.21 -13.65
C ALA A 27 15.66 -43.09 -13.02
N ALA A 28 16.29 -42.33 -12.11
CA ALA A 28 15.60 -41.39 -11.25
C ALA A 28 14.74 -40.46 -12.11
N THR A 29 13.43 -40.53 -11.92
CA THR A 29 12.45 -39.80 -12.74
C THR A 29 11.93 -38.61 -11.95
N ALA A 30 11.91 -37.44 -12.57
CA ALA A 30 11.45 -36.20 -11.94
C ALA A 30 10.05 -36.39 -11.32
N TYR A 31 9.88 -35.90 -10.10
CA TYR A 31 8.64 -35.92 -9.31
C TYR A 31 8.00 -37.31 -9.07
N LYS A 32 8.72 -38.41 -9.35
CA LYS A 32 8.34 -39.76 -8.90
C LYS A 32 8.83 -40.03 -7.48
N ALA A 33 8.20 -41.01 -6.84
CA ALA A 33 8.49 -41.40 -5.45
C ALA A 33 9.96 -41.78 -5.24
N CYS A 34 10.52 -41.42 -4.08
CA CYS A 34 11.92 -41.63 -3.76
C CYS A 34 12.12 -41.99 -2.29
N LYS A 35 13.24 -42.65 -1.98
CA LYS A 35 13.76 -42.93 -0.63
C LYS A 35 15.29 -43.08 -0.71
N PRO A 36 16.03 -42.87 0.41
CA PRO A 36 15.58 -42.23 1.65
C PRO A 36 15.36 -40.71 1.49
N ALA A 37 14.83 -40.07 2.54
CA ALA A 37 14.64 -38.61 2.55
C ALA A 37 15.99 -37.87 2.45
N ASN A 38 15.98 -36.70 1.82
CA ASN A 38 17.16 -35.83 1.59
C ASN A 38 18.27 -36.43 0.71
N SER A 39 18.09 -37.63 0.14
CA SER A 39 18.93 -38.10 -0.96
C SER A 39 18.97 -37.08 -2.10
N LYS A 40 20.09 -37.02 -2.81
CA LYS A 40 20.31 -36.14 -3.97
C LYS A 40 20.57 -36.97 -5.21
N THR A 41 20.17 -36.46 -6.38
CA THR A 41 20.45 -37.07 -7.68
C THR A 41 20.43 -36.01 -8.78
N THR A 42 20.81 -36.39 -10.00
CA THR A 42 20.82 -35.53 -11.18
C THR A 42 19.97 -36.18 -12.26
N ILE A 43 18.98 -35.46 -12.80
CA ILE A 43 18.02 -35.96 -13.79
C ILE A 43 17.95 -34.93 -14.92
N GLY A 44 18.31 -35.33 -16.15
CA GLY A 44 18.37 -34.40 -17.28
C GLY A 44 19.29 -33.18 -17.03
N GLY A 45 20.40 -33.39 -16.32
CA GLY A 45 21.32 -32.34 -15.88
C GLY A 45 20.88 -31.55 -14.64
N LEU A 46 19.59 -31.40 -14.39
CA LEU A 46 19.09 -30.68 -13.21
C LEU A 46 19.32 -31.49 -11.92
N SER A 47 19.66 -30.79 -10.83
CA SER A 47 19.78 -31.41 -9.50
C SER A 47 18.40 -31.59 -8.85
N TYR A 48 18.18 -32.75 -8.23
CA TYR A 48 16.96 -33.11 -7.50
C TYR A 48 17.28 -33.54 -6.08
N THR A 49 16.36 -33.27 -5.15
CA THR A 49 16.40 -33.75 -3.76
C THR A 49 15.15 -34.54 -3.45
N CYS A 50 15.30 -35.67 -2.76
CA CYS A 50 14.18 -36.50 -2.32
C CYS A 50 13.46 -35.85 -1.13
N THR A 51 12.33 -35.18 -1.38
CA THR A 51 11.58 -34.44 -0.37
C THR A 51 10.09 -34.33 -0.72
N LYS A 52 9.27 -33.72 0.13
CA LYS A 52 7.86 -33.44 -0.17
C LYS A 52 7.78 -32.37 -1.26
N ASN A 53 6.94 -32.56 -2.27
CA ASN A 53 6.74 -31.55 -3.31
C ASN A 53 6.02 -30.32 -2.72
N PRO A 54 6.61 -29.12 -2.70
CA PRO A 54 5.99 -27.92 -2.14
C PRO A 54 4.78 -27.40 -2.93
N ALA A 55 4.61 -27.79 -4.20
CA ALA A 55 3.40 -27.53 -4.97
C ALA A 55 2.28 -28.56 -4.74
N GLY A 56 2.60 -29.70 -4.11
CA GLY A 56 1.66 -30.80 -3.89
C GLY A 56 1.05 -30.77 -2.48
N THR A 57 -0.19 -31.26 -2.36
CA THR A 57 -0.81 -31.56 -1.07
C THR A 57 -0.35 -32.91 -0.49
N SER A 58 0.35 -33.74 -1.28
CA SER A 58 0.80 -35.06 -0.86
C SER A 58 1.99 -35.00 0.09
N THR A 59 1.94 -35.77 1.18
CA THR A 59 3.04 -35.94 2.13
C THR A 59 4.11 -36.93 1.66
N LYS A 60 3.93 -37.57 0.49
CA LYS A 60 4.86 -38.53 -0.10
C LYS A 60 6.16 -37.83 -0.52
N LEU A 61 7.29 -38.51 -0.31
CA LEU A 61 8.60 -38.07 -0.79
C LEU A 61 8.72 -38.35 -2.29
N VAL A 62 9.11 -37.34 -3.07
CA VAL A 62 9.39 -37.44 -4.50
C VAL A 62 10.70 -36.74 -4.85
N TRP A 63 11.26 -37.02 -6.03
CA TRP A 63 12.38 -36.26 -6.55
C TRP A 63 11.93 -34.85 -6.92
N VAL A 64 12.24 -33.86 -6.08
CA VAL A 64 11.89 -32.45 -6.30
C VAL A 64 13.07 -31.70 -6.89
N SER A 65 12.86 -30.95 -7.97
CA SER A 65 13.91 -30.18 -8.64
C SER A 65 14.47 -29.07 -7.73
N LYS A 66 15.76 -28.75 -7.90
CA LYS A 66 16.39 -27.64 -7.19
C LYS A 66 15.69 -26.28 -7.48
N PRO A 67 15.32 -25.94 -8.73
CA PRO A 67 14.49 -24.76 -9.01
C PRO A 67 13.15 -24.73 -8.26
N CYS A 68 12.43 -25.85 -8.16
CA CYS A 68 11.20 -25.95 -7.36
C CYS A 68 11.43 -25.62 -5.88
N ILE A 69 12.49 -26.18 -5.28
CA ILE A 69 12.83 -25.96 -3.86
C ILE A 69 13.14 -24.48 -3.61
N ASP A 70 13.91 -23.84 -4.50
CA ASP A 70 14.30 -22.45 -4.33
C ASP A 70 13.17 -21.47 -4.68
N ALA A 71 12.30 -21.79 -5.64
CA ALA A 71 11.06 -21.04 -5.90
C ALA A 71 10.14 -21.04 -4.66
N ASN A 72 9.97 -22.20 -4.00
CA ASN A 72 9.20 -22.29 -2.77
C ASN A 72 9.83 -21.49 -1.61
N LYS A 73 11.17 -21.52 -1.45
CA LYS A 73 11.85 -20.67 -0.47
C LYS A 73 11.61 -19.19 -0.72
N SER A 74 11.78 -18.74 -1.96
CA SER A 74 11.51 -17.36 -2.37
C SER A 74 10.07 -16.94 -2.07
N TYR A 75 9.09 -17.80 -2.35
CA TYR A 75 7.69 -17.56 -2.00
C TYR A 75 7.45 -17.48 -0.49
N LEU A 76 8.06 -18.34 0.33
CA LEU A 76 7.90 -18.27 1.79
C LEU A 76 8.48 -16.98 2.37
N SER A 77 9.64 -16.53 1.86
CA SER A 77 10.21 -15.23 2.20
C SER A 77 9.31 -14.07 1.77
N ALA A 78 8.81 -14.09 0.53
CA ALA A 78 7.88 -13.10 0.01
C ALA A 78 6.56 -13.06 0.81
N LYS A 79 6.04 -14.23 1.23
CA LYS A 79 4.84 -14.34 2.08
C LYS A 79 5.07 -13.67 3.43
N SER A 80 6.21 -13.93 4.07
CA SER A 80 6.57 -13.29 5.35
C SER A 80 6.59 -11.76 5.22
N LEU A 81 7.30 -11.25 4.21
CA LEU A 81 7.40 -9.82 3.93
C LEU A 81 6.03 -9.19 3.58
N SER A 82 5.20 -9.89 2.79
CA SER A 82 3.89 -9.39 2.35
C SER A 82 2.94 -9.11 3.52
N SER A 83 3.07 -9.85 4.63
CA SER A 83 2.27 -9.63 5.85
C SER A 83 2.63 -8.30 6.52
N ALA A 84 3.93 -8.04 6.70
CA ALA A 84 4.42 -6.78 7.29
C ALA A 84 4.17 -5.57 6.36
N VAL A 85 4.27 -5.77 5.05
CA VAL A 85 3.94 -4.74 4.07
C VAL A 85 2.43 -4.45 4.05
N GLY A 86 1.58 -5.49 4.10
CA GLY A 86 0.12 -5.37 4.17
C GLY A 86 -0.35 -4.56 5.38
N SER A 87 0.10 -4.91 6.58
CA SER A 87 -0.26 -4.18 7.81
C SER A 87 0.25 -2.72 7.82
N SER A 88 1.36 -2.44 7.12
CA SER A 88 1.82 -1.06 6.91
C SER A 88 0.88 -0.26 6.01
N PHE A 89 0.31 -0.87 4.96
CA PHE A 89 -0.68 -0.23 4.10
C PHE A 89 -2.01 -0.02 4.84
N GLU A 90 -2.50 -1.01 5.59
CA GLU A 90 -3.68 -0.88 6.45
C GLU A 90 -3.53 0.27 7.45
N SER A 91 -2.36 0.37 8.09
CA SER A 91 -2.03 1.46 9.03
C SER A 91 -2.02 2.84 8.37
N ARG A 92 -1.52 2.94 7.13
CA ARG A 92 -1.57 4.16 6.30
C ARG A 92 -3.00 4.55 5.97
N VAL A 93 -3.81 3.63 5.44
CA VAL A 93 -5.23 3.85 5.11
C VAL A 93 -6.00 4.30 6.35
N SER A 94 -5.89 3.54 7.45
CA SER A 94 -6.55 3.83 8.73
C SER A 94 -6.22 5.22 9.28
N SER A 95 -4.95 5.64 9.17
CA SER A 95 -4.49 6.94 9.64
C SER A 95 -4.92 8.09 8.73
N ALA A 96 -4.82 7.93 7.42
CA ALA A 96 -5.28 8.93 6.44
C ALA A 96 -6.81 9.15 6.54
N THR A 97 -7.59 8.09 6.73
CA THR A 97 -9.05 8.18 6.96
C THR A 97 -9.40 8.96 8.23
N ARG A 98 -8.69 8.75 9.34
CA ARG A 98 -8.87 9.54 10.58
C ARG A 98 -8.55 11.02 10.37
N LEU A 99 -7.47 11.32 9.64
CA LEU A 99 -7.10 12.70 9.30
C LEU A 99 -8.14 13.36 8.38
N LYS A 100 -8.68 12.61 7.40
CA LYS A 100 -9.74 13.11 6.50
C LYS A 100 -11.00 13.50 7.28
N ALA A 101 -11.48 12.61 8.15
CA ALA A 101 -12.61 12.90 9.04
C ALA A 101 -12.35 14.08 10.00
N THR A 102 -11.08 14.40 10.29
CA THR A 102 -10.71 15.58 11.08
C THR A 102 -10.78 16.85 10.21
N SER A 103 -10.27 16.82 8.98
CA SER A 103 -10.42 17.92 8.01
C SER A 103 -11.89 18.23 7.70
N GLU A 104 -12.74 17.22 7.54
CA GLU A 104 -14.20 17.38 7.29
C GLU A 104 -14.92 18.09 8.46
N ARG A 105 -14.56 17.77 9.70
CA ARG A 105 -15.07 18.48 10.89
C ARG A 105 -14.58 19.93 10.94
N LEU A 106 -13.32 20.18 10.58
CA LEU A 106 -12.76 21.53 10.54
C LEU A 106 -13.41 22.40 9.45
N ILE A 107 -13.72 21.82 8.28
CA ILE A 107 -14.50 22.48 7.23
C ILE A 107 -15.89 22.84 7.75
N THR A 108 -16.61 21.88 8.34
CA THR A 108 -17.96 22.10 8.90
C THR A 108 -17.96 23.23 9.94
N ALA A 109 -16.98 23.25 10.85
CA ALA A 109 -16.86 24.30 11.86
C ALA A 109 -16.51 25.68 11.26
N ALA A 110 -15.61 25.72 10.27
CA ALA A 110 -15.26 26.96 9.58
C ALA A 110 -16.44 27.51 8.75
N GLN A 111 -17.20 26.64 8.07
CA GLN A 111 -18.38 27.02 7.30
C GLN A 111 -19.46 27.63 8.20
N LYS A 112 -19.75 27.00 9.36
CA LYS A 112 -20.68 27.55 10.35
C LYS A 112 -20.29 28.97 10.81
N ASN A 113 -18.99 29.25 10.95
CA ASN A 113 -18.50 30.61 11.25
C ASN A 113 -18.73 31.56 10.06
N VAL A 114 -18.40 31.14 8.83
CA VAL A 114 -18.66 31.93 7.61
C VAL A 114 -20.13 32.30 7.52
N ASP A 115 -21.04 31.33 7.67
CA ASP A 115 -22.49 31.55 7.53
C ASP A 115 -23.01 32.50 8.63
N THR A 116 -22.65 32.25 9.89
CA THR A 116 -23.09 33.04 11.03
C THR A 116 -22.57 34.48 10.95
N TRP A 117 -21.28 34.66 10.67
CA TRP A 117 -20.65 35.99 10.62
C TRP A 117 -21.09 36.76 9.38
N SER A 118 -21.23 36.11 8.22
CA SER A 118 -21.74 36.77 7.01
C SER A 118 -23.18 37.23 7.19
N LYS A 119 -24.05 36.41 7.79
CA LYS A 119 -25.43 36.78 8.11
C LYS A 119 -25.51 37.97 9.08
N ASN A 120 -24.74 37.93 10.17
CA ASN A 120 -24.74 38.99 11.17
C ASN A 120 -24.16 40.29 10.61
N LEU A 121 -23.09 40.23 9.82
CA LEU A 121 -22.50 41.39 9.15
C LEU A 121 -23.48 42.00 8.14
N ALA A 122 -24.13 41.18 7.30
CA ALA A 122 -25.14 41.67 6.35
C ALA A 122 -26.31 42.37 7.07
N ALA A 123 -26.80 41.80 8.18
CA ALA A 123 -27.85 42.41 8.99
C ALA A 123 -27.41 43.72 9.67
N TYR A 124 -26.14 43.83 10.09
CA TYR A 124 -25.57 45.06 10.64
C TYR A 124 -25.42 46.14 9.57
N LEU A 125 -24.88 45.81 8.39
CA LEU A 125 -24.71 46.74 7.27
C LEU A 125 -26.06 47.22 6.71
N ALA A 126 -27.09 46.35 6.66
CA ALA A 126 -28.44 46.74 6.25
C ALA A 126 -29.08 47.79 7.19
N LYS A 127 -28.75 47.74 8.49
CA LYS A 127 -29.18 48.75 9.48
C LYS A 127 -28.29 50.00 9.51
N ASN A 128 -27.04 49.89 9.06
CA ASN A 128 -26.03 50.94 9.12
C ASN A 128 -25.33 51.09 7.75
N PRO A 129 -26.06 51.47 6.67
CA PRO A 129 -25.55 51.38 5.30
C PRO A 129 -24.30 52.23 5.03
N ASN A 130 -24.15 53.34 5.76
CA ASN A 130 -23.04 54.28 5.63
C ASN A 130 -21.93 54.07 6.68
N VAL A 131 -21.93 52.97 7.45
CA VAL A 131 -20.97 52.79 8.57
C VAL A 131 -19.50 52.89 8.15
N MET A 132 -19.17 52.47 6.92
CA MET A 132 -17.79 52.55 6.41
C MET A 132 -17.36 53.97 6.04
N THR A 133 -18.30 54.88 5.76
CA THR A 133 -18.02 56.27 5.37
C THR A 133 -18.25 57.25 6.52
N SER A 134 -19.37 57.14 7.22
CA SER A 134 -19.82 58.07 8.29
C SER A 134 -19.83 57.46 9.70
N GLY A 135 -19.48 56.19 9.87
CA GLY A 135 -19.35 55.56 11.19
C GLY A 135 -18.08 55.99 11.93
N THR A 136 -17.96 55.63 13.21
CA THR A 136 -16.74 55.88 13.98
C THR A 136 -15.59 54.98 13.51
N GLU A 137 -14.35 55.35 13.81
CA GLU A 137 -13.19 54.48 13.50
C GLU A 137 -13.27 53.11 14.20
N SER A 138 -13.92 53.04 15.38
CA SER A 138 -14.28 51.80 16.06
C SER A 138 -15.25 50.93 15.24
N ASP A 139 -16.30 51.52 14.65
CA ASP A 139 -17.28 50.79 13.84
C ASP A 139 -16.65 50.24 12.56
N LYS A 140 -15.88 51.09 11.86
CA LYS A 140 -15.11 50.70 10.66
C LYS A 140 -14.17 49.53 10.97
N LYS A 141 -13.42 49.63 12.07
CA LYS A 141 -12.50 48.58 12.52
C LYS A 141 -13.22 47.28 12.89
N MET A 142 -14.42 47.35 13.50
CA MET A 142 -15.23 46.18 13.78
C MET A 142 -15.67 45.48 12.48
N VAL A 143 -16.21 46.23 11.51
CA VAL A 143 -16.63 45.69 10.21
C VAL A 143 -15.47 45.00 9.50
N THR A 144 -14.31 45.66 9.38
CA THR A 144 -13.10 45.08 8.77
C THR A 144 -12.66 43.81 9.50
N THR A 145 -12.65 43.81 10.84
CA THR A 145 -12.25 42.63 11.63
C THR A 145 -13.15 41.42 11.37
N VAL A 146 -14.46 41.63 11.21
CA VAL A 146 -15.43 40.57 10.87
C VAL A 146 -15.25 40.10 9.42
N GLN A 147 -15.03 41.01 8.47
CA GLN A 147 -14.74 40.68 7.07
C GLN A 147 -13.47 39.81 6.95
N ASP A 148 -12.37 40.22 7.59
CA ASP A 148 -11.13 39.45 7.63
C ASP A 148 -11.34 38.08 8.30
N GLY A 149 -12.17 38.03 9.35
CA GLY A 149 -12.57 36.80 10.02
C GLY A 149 -13.30 35.83 9.08
N ILE A 150 -14.22 36.33 8.26
CA ILE A 150 -14.92 35.55 7.23
C ILE A 150 -13.92 35.04 6.18
N THR A 151 -13.06 35.92 5.66
CA THR A 151 -12.03 35.59 4.66
C THR A 151 -11.07 34.51 5.17
N ARG A 152 -10.58 34.61 6.41
CA ARG A 152 -9.74 33.57 7.04
C ARG A 152 -10.46 32.22 7.15
N ASN A 153 -11.74 32.19 7.51
CA ASN A 153 -12.48 30.92 7.57
C ASN A 153 -12.74 30.34 6.17
N LYS A 154 -13.01 31.16 5.15
CA LYS A 154 -13.08 30.71 3.76
C LYS A 154 -11.76 30.09 3.28
N GLN A 155 -10.62 30.72 3.58
CA GLN A 155 -9.31 30.16 3.23
C GLN A 155 -9.06 28.82 3.93
N ARG A 156 -9.38 28.71 5.24
CA ARG A 156 -9.28 27.45 5.99
C ARG A 156 -10.08 26.32 5.35
N ILE A 157 -11.26 26.60 4.78
CA ILE A 157 -12.07 25.60 4.07
C ILE A 157 -11.33 25.10 2.82
N LEU A 158 -10.80 26.02 2.00
CA LEU A 158 -10.03 25.68 0.80
C LEU A 158 -8.77 24.86 1.14
N ASP A 159 -8.04 25.25 2.18
CA ASP A 159 -6.82 24.56 2.63
C ASP A 159 -7.13 23.13 3.12
N GLN A 160 -8.22 22.96 3.88
CA GLN A 160 -8.66 21.64 4.33
C GLN A 160 -9.22 20.78 3.18
N GLN A 161 -9.91 21.37 2.20
CA GLN A 161 -10.36 20.65 1.00
C GLN A 161 -9.17 20.15 0.19
N ALA A 162 -8.13 20.97 0.00
CA ALA A 162 -6.88 20.57 -0.63
C ALA A 162 -6.11 19.51 0.19
N ASN A 163 -6.26 19.50 1.52
CA ASN A 163 -5.73 18.45 2.38
C ASN A 163 -6.49 17.12 2.20
N ILE A 164 -7.82 17.15 2.11
CA ILE A 164 -8.65 15.95 1.84
C ILE A 164 -8.24 15.28 0.52
N VAL A 165 -8.05 16.05 -0.55
CA VAL A 165 -7.58 15.51 -1.85
C VAL A 165 -6.24 14.78 -1.73
N LYS A 166 -5.30 15.28 -0.92
CA LYS A 166 -4.02 14.60 -0.65
C LYS A 166 -4.19 13.32 0.16
N LEU A 167 -5.10 13.32 1.13
CA LEU A 167 -5.40 12.15 1.95
C LEU A 167 -6.11 11.05 1.15
N ASP A 168 -7.05 11.40 0.27
CA ASP A 168 -7.70 10.46 -0.65
C ASP A 168 -6.68 9.83 -1.61
N ALA A 169 -5.73 10.61 -2.13
CA ALA A 169 -4.62 10.07 -2.92
C ALA A 169 -3.73 9.10 -2.13
N GLN A 170 -3.43 9.39 -0.85
CA GLN A 170 -2.67 8.47 0.03
C GLN A 170 -3.43 7.19 0.36
N ILE A 171 -4.76 7.26 0.57
CA ILE A 171 -5.63 6.10 0.76
C ILE A 171 -5.61 5.22 -0.49
N LYS A 172 -5.75 5.82 -1.68
CA LYS A 172 -5.69 5.10 -2.95
C LYS A 172 -4.34 4.43 -3.17
N GLU A 173 -3.23 5.16 -3.01
CA GLU A 173 -1.88 4.61 -3.17
C GLU A 173 -1.63 3.40 -2.26
N ALA A 174 -2.05 3.49 -0.98
CA ALA A 174 -1.91 2.39 -0.03
C ALA A 174 -2.81 1.19 -0.35
N THR A 175 -4.04 1.44 -0.83
CA THR A 175 -4.98 0.39 -1.26
C THR A 175 -4.48 -0.34 -2.50
N ASP A 176 -4.04 0.41 -3.52
CA ASP A 176 -3.47 -0.14 -4.75
C ASP A 176 -2.18 -0.94 -4.45
N GLY A 177 -1.33 -0.43 -3.54
CA GLY A 177 -0.11 -1.11 -3.08
C GLY A 177 -0.38 -2.43 -2.36
N ALA A 178 -1.41 -2.48 -1.51
CA ALA A 178 -1.85 -3.71 -0.85
C ALA A 178 -2.38 -4.74 -1.88
N ALA A 179 -3.22 -4.29 -2.81
CA ALA A 179 -3.76 -5.15 -3.88
C ALA A 179 -2.64 -5.70 -4.79
N LYS A 180 -1.66 -4.87 -5.17
CA LYS A 180 -0.49 -5.32 -5.94
C LYS A 180 0.32 -6.36 -5.16
N THR A 181 0.57 -6.13 -3.87
CA THR A 181 1.32 -7.06 -3.01
C THR A 181 0.64 -8.44 -2.94
N ALA A 182 -0.69 -8.47 -2.83
CA ALA A 182 -1.47 -9.71 -2.86
C ALA A 182 -1.38 -10.43 -4.22
N ASN A 183 -1.45 -9.69 -5.34
CA ASN A 183 -1.33 -10.23 -6.69
C ASN A 183 0.08 -10.77 -6.99
N ASP A 184 1.13 -10.06 -6.56
CA ASP A 184 2.52 -10.49 -6.69
C ASP A 184 2.74 -11.81 -5.91
N LEU A 185 2.18 -11.93 -4.70
CA LEU A 185 2.24 -13.15 -3.89
C LEU A 185 1.48 -14.32 -4.52
N ALA A 186 0.29 -14.07 -5.07
CA ALA A 186 -0.50 -15.08 -5.79
C ALA A 186 0.24 -15.58 -7.04
N THR A 187 0.87 -14.66 -7.78
CA THR A 187 1.72 -14.97 -8.94
C THR A 187 2.91 -15.82 -8.52
N ALA A 188 3.64 -15.42 -7.48
CA ALA A 188 4.77 -16.19 -6.95
C ALA A 188 4.36 -17.60 -6.51
N LYS A 189 3.18 -17.77 -5.90
CA LYS A 189 2.62 -19.09 -5.56
C LYS A 189 2.33 -19.94 -6.80
N SER A 190 1.79 -19.33 -7.86
CA SER A 190 1.53 -20.01 -9.14
C SER A 190 2.82 -20.48 -9.81
N SER A 191 3.89 -19.67 -9.75
CA SER A 191 5.21 -20.04 -10.29
C SER A 191 5.80 -21.30 -9.64
N ILE A 192 5.51 -21.58 -8.36
CA ILE A 192 5.89 -22.86 -7.71
C ILE A 192 5.20 -24.03 -8.40
N ALA A 193 3.90 -23.92 -8.69
CA ALA A 193 3.14 -24.97 -9.36
C ALA A 193 3.59 -25.24 -10.81
N THR A 194 4.33 -24.31 -11.42
CA THR A 194 5.02 -24.51 -12.71
C THR A 194 6.42 -25.11 -12.51
N ALA A 195 7.20 -24.59 -11.55
CA ALA A 195 8.58 -25.05 -11.30
C ALA A 195 8.67 -26.46 -10.69
N CYS A 196 7.57 -26.99 -10.15
CA CYS A 196 7.48 -28.24 -9.39
C CYS A 196 6.68 -29.36 -10.08
N LYS A 197 6.61 -29.33 -11.41
CA LYS A 197 6.00 -30.35 -12.29
C LYS A 197 7.00 -30.82 -13.33
#